data_AF-A0A0S4FN06-F1
#
_entry.id   AF-A0A0S4FN06-F1
#
_cell.length_a   1.000
_cell.length_b   1.000
_cell.length_c   1.000
_cell.angle_alpha   90.00
_cell.angle_beta   90.00
_cell.angle_gamma   90.00
#
_symmetry.space_group_name_H-M   'P 1'
#
loop_
_entity.id
_entity.type
_entity.pdbx_description
1 polymer ?
#
loop_
_entity_poly.entity_id
_entity_poly.type
_entity_poly.pdbx_seq_one_letter_code
_entity_poly.pdbx_strand_id
1 'polypeptide(L)' 'MSKPRKQGRPKSKEQMEQITIKLPPKMLKELRDLSEISFNPMSFHIRQAIGEYLEKNKRK' A
#
# COMPACT_ATOMS: atom_id res chain seq x y z
N MET A 1 5.98 -25.76 36.20
CA MET A 1 4.93 -25.14 35.34
C MET A 1 5.57 -24.15 34.38
N SER A 2 5.57 -24.45 33.08
CA SER A 2 6.16 -23.59 32.03
C SER A 2 5.21 -22.45 31.68
N LYS A 3 5.75 -21.21 31.64
CA LYS A 3 4.95 -20.01 31.32
C LYS A 3 4.51 -20.06 29.84
N PRO A 4 3.26 -19.74 29.49
CA PRO A 4 2.84 -19.67 28.09
C PRO A 4 3.64 -18.59 27.36
N ARG A 5 4.25 -18.93 26.22
CA ARG A 5 4.95 -17.97 25.36
C ARG A 5 3.90 -16.98 24.84
N LYS A 6 4.10 -15.68 25.08
CA LYS A 6 3.26 -14.60 24.55
C LYS A 6 3.14 -14.73 23.03
N GLN A 7 2.04 -15.32 22.54
CA GLN A 7 1.63 -15.29 21.14
C GLN A 7 1.03 -13.91 20.86
N GLY A 8 1.90 -12.93 20.57
CA GLY A 8 1.47 -11.66 19.99
C GLY A 8 1.42 -11.73 18.47
N ARG A 9 0.68 -10.82 17.83
CA ARG A 9 0.81 -10.55 16.39
C ARG A 9 2.30 -10.33 16.09
N PRO A 10 2.88 -11.02 15.09
CA PRO A 10 4.24 -10.73 14.67
C PRO A 10 4.32 -9.24 14.34
N LYS A 11 5.08 -8.47 15.13
CA LYS A 11 5.40 -7.10 14.77
C LYS A 11 6.23 -7.21 13.50
N SER A 12 5.74 -6.67 12.38
CA SER A 12 6.61 -6.36 11.26
C SER A 12 7.82 -5.61 11.82
N LYS A 13 9.03 -6.12 11.55
CA LYS A 13 10.27 -5.52 12.08
C LYS A 13 10.50 -4.12 11.51
N GLU A 14 9.92 -3.84 10.35
CA GLU A 14 10.01 -2.55 9.67
C GLU A 14 8.63 -1.88 9.68
N GLN A 15 8.59 -0.65 10.19
CA GLN A 15 7.43 0.22 10.05
C GLN A 15 7.39 0.74 8.61
N MET A 16 6.20 0.74 8.00
CA MET A 16 6.03 1.38 6.71
C MET A 16 6.20 2.89 6.85
N GLU A 17 7.10 3.47 6.05
CA GLU A 17 7.23 4.92 5.96
C GLU A 17 5.95 5.54 5.39
N GLN A 18 5.47 6.60 6.05
CA GLN A 18 4.33 7.36 5.56
C GLN A 18 4.80 8.41 4.57
N ILE A 19 4.28 8.33 3.34
CA ILE A 19 4.59 9.28 2.27
C ILE A 19 3.35 10.10 1.96
N THR A 20 3.51 11.42 1.85
CA THR A 20 2.45 12.31 1.36
C THR A 20 2.76 12.72 -0.06
N ILE A 21 1.80 12.54 -0.97
CA ILE A 21 1.89 12.95 -2.37
C ILE A 21 0.79 13.95 -2.71
N LYS A 22 1.12 14.95 -3.52
CA LYS A 22 0.13 15.87 -4.08
C LYS A 22 -0.28 15.35 -5.45
N LEU A 23 -1.57 15.12 -5.63
CA LEU A 23 -2.15 14.67 -6.90
C LEU A 23 -3.19 15.66 -7.41
N PRO A 24 -3.35 15.79 -8.74
CA PRO A 24 -4.46 16.54 -9.33
C PRO A 24 -5.82 16.04 -8.84
N PRO A 25 -6.82 16.93 -8.65
CA PRO A 25 -8.15 16.54 -8.16
C PRO A 25 -8.83 15.45 -9.00
N LYS A 26 -8.65 15.49 -10.33
CA LYS A 26 -9.21 14.49 -11.24
C LYS A 26 -8.69 13.08 -10.94
N MET A 27 -7.38 12.95 -10.70
CA MET A 27 -6.76 11.66 -10.35
C MET A 27 -7.21 11.14 -8.99
N LEU A 28 -7.41 12.04 -8.01
CA LEU A 28 -7.94 11.65 -6.69
C LEU A 28 -9.35 11.07 -6.80
N LYS A 29 -10.18 11.63 -7.69
CA LYS A 29 -11.52 11.10 -7.96
C LYS A 29 -11.44 9.71 -8.57
N GLU A 30 -10.65 9.53 -9.63
CA GLU A 30 -10.47 8.22 -10.28
C GLU A 30 -9.95 7.14 -9.31
N LEU A 31 -9.00 7.49 -8.44
CA LEU A 31 -8.49 6.57 -7.41
C LEU A 31 -9.54 6.21 -6.36
N ARG A 32 -10.43 7.15 -6.00
CA ARG A 32 -11.55 6.90 -5.10
C ARG A 32 -12.56 5.96 -5.74
N ASP A 33 -12.96 6.22 -6.98
CA ASP A 33 -13.91 5.38 -7.71
C ASP A 33 -13.36 3.94 -7.84
N LEU A 34 -12.06 3.78 -8.15
CA LEU A 34 -11.39 2.47 -8.17
C LEU A 34 -11.34 1.78 -6.80
N SER A 35 -11.18 2.56 -5.73
CA SER A 35 -11.17 2.05 -4.35
C SER A 35 -12.53 1.48 -3.95
N GLU A 36 -13.61 2.14 -4.36
CA GLU A 36 -14.99 1.71 -4.12
C GLU A 36 -15.33 0.43 -4.90
N ILE A 37 -14.92 0.34 -6.17
CA ILE A 37 -15.20 -0.83 -7.02
C ILE A 37 -14.42 -2.07 -6.54
N SER A 38 -13.14 -1.91 -6.21
CA SER A 38 -12.27 -3.06 -5.91
C SER A 38 -12.23 -3.44 -4.44
N PHE A 39 -12.92 -2.69 -3.55
CA PHE A 39 -12.84 -2.83 -2.10
C PHE A 39 -11.42 -2.76 -1.53
N ASN A 40 -10.48 -2.16 -2.26
CA ASN A 40 -9.11 -1.93 -1.83
C ASN A 40 -8.88 -0.45 -1.53
N PRO A 41 -8.02 -0.09 -0.57
CA PRO A 41 -7.73 1.32 -0.28
C PRO A 41 -6.98 1.99 -1.43
N MET A 42 -7.16 3.30 -1.63
CA MET A 42 -6.42 4.05 -2.68
C MET A 42 -4.89 3.84 -2.62
N SER A 43 -4.33 3.68 -1.42
CA SER A 43 -2.89 3.45 -1.24
C SER A 43 -2.40 2.13 -1.85
N PHE A 44 -3.27 1.12 -1.96
CA PHE A 44 -2.98 -0.12 -2.66
C PHE A 44 -2.76 0.14 -4.15
N HIS A 45 -3.70 0.83 -4.80
CA HIS A 45 -3.63 1.17 -6.21
C HIS A 45 -2.41 2.03 -6.56
N ILE A 46 -2.08 3.00 -5.70
CA ILE A 46 -0.88 3.84 -5.85
C ILE A 46 0.39 2.96 -5.80
N ARG A 47 0.50 2.05 -4.83
CA ARG A 47 1.65 1.15 -4.73
C ARG A 47 1.75 0.21 -5.93
N GLN A 48 0.62 -0.32 -6.39
CA GLN A 48 0.57 -1.18 -7.57
C GLN A 48 1.08 -0.44 -8.82
N ALA A 49 0.56 0.77 -9.07
CA ALA A 49 0.99 1.58 -10.22
C ALA A 49 2.49 1.93 -10.16
N ILE A 50 3.01 2.25 -8.97
CA ILE A 50 4.45 2.47 -8.77
C ILE A 50 5.25 1.20 -9.07
N GLY A 51 4.82 0.04 -8.55
CA GLY A 51 5.46 -1.25 -8.83
C GLY A 51 5.50 -1.57 -10.32
N GLU A 52 4.38 -1.45 -11.01
CA GLU A 52 4.27 -1.68 -12.46
C GLU A 52 5.17 -0.72 -13.25
N TYR A 53 5.24 0.55 -12.87
CA TYR A 53 6.12 1.54 -13.50
C TYR A 53 7.59 1.17 -13.31
N LEU A 54 7.99 0.80 -12.09
CA LEU A 54 9.38 0.41 -11.79
C LEU A 54 9.78 -0.87 -12.53
N GLU A 55 8.90 -1.86 -12.60
CA GLU A 55 9.13 -3.10 -13.33
C GLU A 55 9.30 -2.86 -14.83
N LYS A 56 8.45 -2.02 -15.44
CA LYS A 56 8.56 -1.65 -16.86
C LYS A 56 9.87 -0.95 -17.16
N ASN A 57 10.37 -0.11 -16.26
CA ASN A 57 11.62 0.64 -16.47
C ASN A 57 12.89 -0.15 -16.17
N LYS A 58 12.83 -1.21 -15.34
CA LYS A 58 13.97 -2.13 -15.13
C LYS A 58 14.23 -3.07 -16.30
N ARG A 59 13.26 -3.22 -17.21
CA ARG A 59 13.36 -4.08 -18.41
C ARG A 59 13.87 -3.33 -19.66
N LYS A 60 14.25 -2.06 -19.52
CA LYS A 60 14.97 -1.28 -20.53
C LYS A 60 16.44 -1.18 -20.13
#